data_AF-Q4FCQ4-F1
#
_entry.id   AF-Q4FCQ4-F1
#
_cell.length_a   1.000
_cell.length_b   1.000
_cell.length_c   1.000
_cell.angle_alpha   90.00
_cell.angle_beta   90.00
_cell.angle_gamma   90.00
#
_symmetry.space_group_name_H-M   'P 1'
#
loop_
_entity.id
_entity.type
_entity.pdbx_description
1 polymer ?
#
loop_
_entity_poly.entity_id
_entity_poly.type
_entity_poly.pdbx_seq_one_letter_code
_entity_poly.pdbx_strand_id
1 'polypeptide(L)'
;SASATTESDIEETLKRLLQLNKTPEEVFDALKNQTVDLVLTAHPTQSVRRSLLQKFGRIRDCLTQLYAKDITPDDKQELDEALQREIQAAFRTDEIRRTPPTPQDEMRAGMSYFHETIWKGVPKFLRRVDTALKNIGINERVPYNAPLIQFSSWMGGDRDGNPRVTPEVTRDVCLLARMMAANLYFSQIEDLMFEMSMWRCNEELRVRAEVQRCAKRDAKHYIEFLKQIPSNEPYRAIPRDVRDKLYNTRERARQLLSSGVSDIPEDSVFTSVDQFLEPLELCYRSLCDCGDRPIADGSLLDFLRQVSTFGLALVKLDIRQESDRHTDVLDAITQHLGIGSYKEWSEDKRQEWLLSELSGKRPLFGHDLPKTEEIADVLDTFKVISELPHDSFGAYIISMATAPSDVLAVELLQRECGITHPLRVVPLFEKLADLENAPASVARLFSIEWYRNRINGKQEVMIGYSDSGKDAGRLSAAWQLYKTQEELVKVAKEYGVKLTMFHGRGGTVGRGGGPTHLAILSQPPD
;
A
#
# COMPACT_ATOMS: atom_id res chain seq x y z
N SER A 1 26.22 4.25 14.36
CA SER A 1 25.61 3.60 13.19
C SER A 1 26.70 3.10 12.24
N ALA A 2 27.53 2.15 12.69
CA ALA A 2 28.68 1.66 11.92
C ALA A 2 28.34 0.60 10.85
N SER A 3 27.10 0.07 10.80
CA SER A 3 26.74 -0.97 9.82
C SER A 3 26.34 -0.42 8.45
N ALA A 4 25.93 0.85 8.34
CA ALA A 4 25.54 1.44 7.05
C ALA A 4 26.73 1.62 6.10
N THR A 5 27.96 1.66 6.62
CA THR A 5 29.18 1.80 5.81
C THR A 5 29.71 0.47 5.26
N THR A 6 29.14 -0.67 5.68
CA THR A 6 29.62 -2.02 5.30
C THR A 6 28.49 -2.94 4.86
N GLU A 7 27.29 -2.41 4.60
CA GLU A 7 26.18 -3.23 4.11
C GLU A 7 26.41 -3.61 2.64
N SER A 8 25.97 -4.81 2.26
CA SER A 8 26.02 -5.23 0.87
C SER A 8 24.94 -4.52 0.07
N ASP A 9 25.31 -3.91 -1.05
CA ASP A 9 24.31 -3.41 -2.00
C ASP A 9 23.62 -4.56 -2.75
N ILE A 10 22.68 -4.22 -3.64
CA ILE A 10 21.93 -5.25 -4.38
C ILE A 10 22.85 -6.11 -5.25
N GLU A 11 23.82 -5.53 -5.94
CA GLU A 11 24.71 -6.26 -6.84
C GLU A 11 25.67 -7.17 -6.07
N GLU A 12 26.25 -6.65 -4.98
CA GLU A 12 27.08 -7.44 -4.07
C GLU A 12 26.29 -8.61 -3.46
N THR A 13 25.01 -8.38 -3.13
CA THR A 13 24.11 -9.43 -2.64
C THR A 13 23.87 -10.50 -3.71
N LEU A 14 23.57 -10.11 -4.96
CA LEU A 14 23.39 -11.05 -6.06
C LEU A 14 24.65 -11.88 -6.32
N LYS A 15 25.84 -11.23 -6.36
CA LYS A 15 27.12 -11.91 -6.53
C LYS A 15 27.41 -12.91 -5.40
N ARG A 16 27.07 -12.56 -4.16
CA ARG A 16 27.20 -13.47 -3.01
C ARG A 16 26.28 -14.68 -3.13
N LEU A 17 25.07 -14.53 -3.65
CA LEU A 17 24.17 -15.66 -3.90
C LEU A 17 24.74 -16.64 -4.94
N LEU A 18 25.39 -16.13 -5.99
CA LEU A 18 26.09 -16.99 -6.96
C LEU A 18 27.25 -17.78 -6.32
N GLN A 19 27.99 -17.15 -5.40
CA GLN A 19 29.03 -17.83 -4.61
C GLN A 19 28.46 -18.93 -3.70
N LEU A 20 27.18 -18.82 -3.33
CA LEU A 20 26.43 -19.82 -2.55
C LEU A 20 25.73 -20.86 -3.45
N ASN A 21 26.21 -21.04 -4.69
CA ASN A 21 25.71 -22.01 -5.67
C ASN A 21 24.25 -21.78 -6.13
N LYS A 22 23.76 -20.55 -6.10
CA LYS A 22 22.50 -20.18 -6.78
C LYS A 22 22.78 -19.80 -8.23
N THR A 23 21.91 -20.22 -9.14
CA THR A 23 21.99 -19.82 -10.54
C THR A 23 21.40 -18.42 -10.75
N PRO A 24 21.85 -17.65 -11.76
CA PRO A 24 21.24 -16.37 -12.10
C PRO A 24 19.72 -16.47 -12.35
N GLU A 25 19.26 -17.56 -12.94
CA GLU A 25 17.85 -17.81 -13.25
C GLU A 25 17.02 -18.03 -11.98
N GLU A 26 17.52 -18.80 -11.00
CA GLU A 26 16.86 -18.98 -9.70
C GLU A 26 16.75 -17.64 -8.95
N VAL A 27 17.80 -16.81 -9.00
CA VAL A 27 17.79 -15.48 -8.38
C VAL A 27 16.75 -14.57 -9.05
N PHE A 28 16.69 -14.58 -10.38
CA PHE A 28 15.72 -13.79 -11.12
C PHE A 28 14.27 -14.25 -10.85
N ASP A 29 14.04 -15.56 -10.75
CA ASP A 29 12.73 -16.10 -10.44
C ASP A 29 12.28 -15.79 -9.01
N ALA A 30 13.21 -15.86 -8.04
CA ALA A 30 12.96 -15.43 -6.67
C ALA A 30 12.57 -13.93 -6.62
N LEU A 31 13.30 -13.07 -7.33
CA LEU A 31 13.00 -11.64 -7.39
C LEU A 31 11.62 -11.36 -7.98
N LYS A 32 11.21 -12.02 -9.06
CA LYS A 32 9.87 -11.85 -9.67
C LYS A 32 8.73 -12.17 -8.69
N ASN A 33 8.96 -13.09 -7.76
CA ASN A 33 7.97 -13.58 -6.81
C ASN A 33 8.09 -12.93 -5.41
N GLN A 34 9.08 -12.05 -5.22
CA GLN A 34 9.33 -11.33 -3.97
C GLN A 34 8.45 -10.06 -3.90
N THR A 35 7.93 -9.79 -2.71
CA THR A 35 7.24 -8.53 -2.40
C THR A 35 7.70 -8.02 -1.05
N VAL A 36 8.05 -6.74 -0.97
CA VAL A 36 8.24 -6.00 0.27
C VAL A 36 7.11 -4.99 0.39
N ASP A 37 6.22 -5.16 1.37
CA ASP A 37 5.17 -4.20 1.67
C ASP A 37 5.58 -3.32 2.85
N LEU A 38 5.64 -2.00 2.62
CA LEU A 38 6.01 -1.00 3.63
C LEU A 38 4.76 -0.30 4.14
N VAL A 39 4.38 -0.59 5.39
CA VAL A 39 3.17 -0.03 6.00
C VAL A 39 3.47 1.28 6.73
N LEU A 40 2.91 2.38 6.23
CA LEU A 40 3.08 3.72 6.79
C LEU A 40 2.09 3.98 7.93
N THR A 41 2.64 4.25 9.12
CA THR A 41 1.87 4.58 10.33
C THR A 41 1.93 6.08 10.64
N ALA A 42 0.93 6.59 11.36
CA ALA A 42 0.96 7.96 11.87
C ALA A 42 2.18 8.20 12.79
N HIS A 43 2.73 9.42 12.76
CA HIS A 43 3.81 9.79 13.67
C HIS A 43 3.25 10.15 15.06
N PRO A 44 3.69 9.50 16.15
CA PRO A 44 3.03 9.59 17.46
C PRO A 44 3.09 10.98 18.12
N THR A 45 4.09 11.79 17.80
CA THR A 45 4.34 13.08 18.49
C THR A 45 4.43 14.31 17.60
N GLN A 46 4.57 14.15 16.29
CA GLN A 46 4.92 15.26 15.37
C GLN A 46 4.50 14.93 13.93
N SER A 47 3.36 15.47 13.48
CA SER A 47 3.07 15.53 12.05
C SER A 47 3.90 16.67 11.44
N VAL A 48 5.14 16.39 11.02
CA VAL A 48 5.97 17.37 10.32
C VAL A 48 5.21 17.85 9.07
N ARG A 49 4.99 19.16 8.95
CA ARG A 49 4.24 19.72 7.82
C ARG A 49 5.04 19.53 6.54
N ARG A 50 4.36 19.28 5.40
CA ARG A 50 4.97 19.25 4.05
C ARG A 50 5.85 20.46 3.78
N SER A 51 5.42 21.65 4.22
CA SER A 51 6.18 22.89 4.09
C SER A 51 7.56 22.83 4.77
N LEU A 52 7.68 22.13 5.89
CA LEU A 52 8.94 21.97 6.61
C LEU A 52 9.85 20.92 5.94
N LEU A 53 9.28 19.81 5.45
CA LEU A 53 10.02 18.83 4.65
C LEU A 53 10.66 19.46 3.41
N GLN A 54 9.93 20.34 2.70
CA GLN A 54 10.48 21.07 1.55
C GLN A 54 11.60 22.04 1.96
N LYS A 55 11.48 22.70 3.11
CA LYS A 55 12.55 23.55 3.65
C LYS A 55 13.80 22.73 3.98
N PHE A 56 13.65 21.59 4.65
CA PHE A 56 14.76 20.69 4.93
C PHE A 56 15.39 20.12 3.65
N GLY A 57 14.57 19.84 2.63
CA GLY A 57 15.04 19.49 1.28
C GLY A 57 15.94 20.58 0.69
N ARG A 58 15.46 21.82 0.64
CA ARG A 58 16.23 22.97 0.13
C ARG A 58 17.52 23.21 0.93
N ILE A 59 17.48 23.09 2.26
CA ILE A 59 18.68 23.19 3.11
C ILE A 59 19.71 22.12 2.73
N ARG A 60 19.28 20.86 2.56
CA ARG A 60 20.17 19.76 2.15
C ARG A 60 20.74 19.98 0.75
N ASP A 61 19.94 20.50 -0.17
CA ASP A 61 20.40 20.79 -1.54
C ASP A 61 21.44 21.91 -1.54
N CYS A 62 21.21 23.00 -0.79
CA CYS A 62 22.19 24.08 -0.62
C CYS A 62 23.50 23.57 -0.02
N LEU A 63 23.43 22.74 1.04
CA LEU A 63 24.62 22.12 1.64
C LEU A 63 25.37 21.23 0.64
N THR A 64 24.66 20.45 -0.17
CA THR A 64 25.31 19.58 -1.17
C THR A 64 26.03 20.40 -2.24
N GLN A 65 25.43 21.50 -2.69
CA GLN A 65 25.98 22.37 -3.72
C GLN A 65 27.14 23.23 -3.21
N LEU A 66 27.07 23.73 -1.97
CA LEU A 66 28.11 24.56 -1.34
C LEU A 66 29.47 23.87 -1.23
N TYR A 67 29.48 22.55 -1.12
CA TYR A 67 30.70 21.73 -1.02
C TYR A 67 31.05 21.02 -2.34
N ALA A 68 30.47 21.44 -3.47
CA ALA A 68 30.91 21.00 -4.78
C ALA A 68 32.37 21.45 -5.05
N LYS A 69 33.15 20.61 -5.75
CA LYS A 69 34.59 20.84 -5.96
C LYS A 69 34.90 22.13 -6.73
N ASP A 70 34.10 22.44 -7.75
CA ASP A 70 34.36 23.52 -8.71
C ASP A 70 33.28 24.60 -8.64
N ILE A 71 32.98 25.08 -7.43
CA ILE A 71 32.01 26.16 -7.21
C ILE A 71 32.68 27.53 -7.35
N THR A 72 32.02 28.47 -8.05
CA THR A 72 32.53 29.85 -8.16
C THR A 72 32.30 30.63 -6.86
N PRO A 73 33.07 31.70 -6.59
CA PRO A 73 32.86 32.53 -5.42
C PRO A 73 31.45 33.15 -5.35
N ASP A 74 30.91 33.56 -6.50
CA ASP A 74 29.57 34.17 -6.59
C ASP A 74 28.47 33.13 -6.33
N ASP A 75 28.54 31.95 -6.97
CA ASP A 75 27.60 30.85 -6.70
C ASP A 75 27.62 30.44 -5.22
N LYS A 76 28.81 30.43 -4.60
CA LYS A 76 28.96 30.11 -3.19
C LYS A 76 28.30 31.16 -2.31
N GLN A 77 28.44 32.44 -2.63
CA GLN A 77 27.78 33.52 -1.90
C GLN A 77 26.26 33.42 -2.04
N GLU A 78 25.74 33.22 -3.25
CA GLU A 78 24.30 33.05 -3.50
C GLU A 78 23.72 31.85 -2.75
N LEU A 79 24.44 30.73 -2.71
CA LEU A 79 24.02 29.54 -1.97
C LEU A 79 24.09 29.72 -0.45
N ASP A 80 25.05 30.48 0.06
CA ASP A 80 25.12 30.82 1.49
C ASP A 80 23.92 31.71 1.89
N GLU A 81 23.61 32.73 1.09
CA GLU A 81 22.42 33.58 1.27
C GLU A 81 21.12 32.75 1.20
N ALA A 82 21.02 31.82 0.25
CA ALA A 82 19.89 30.90 0.13
C ALA A 82 19.76 29.98 1.37
N LEU A 83 20.88 29.43 1.85
CA LEU A 83 20.92 28.57 3.04
C LEU A 83 20.45 29.33 4.28
N GLN A 84 20.97 30.55 4.50
CA GLN A 84 20.57 31.42 5.62
C GLN A 84 19.07 31.72 5.57
N ARG A 85 18.53 32.04 4.38
CA ARG A 85 17.10 32.29 4.17
C ARG A 85 16.25 31.07 4.50
N GLU A 86 16.64 29.87 4.06
CA GLU A 86 15.87 28.65 4.33
C GLU A 86 15.95 28.22 5.81
N ILE A 87 17.11 28.35 6.46
CA ILE A 87 17.26 28.11 7.90
C ILE A 87 16.36 29.07 8.69
N GLN A 88 16.40 30.37 8.39
CA GLN A 88 15.56 31.35 9.07
C GLN A 88 14.06 31.08 8.83
N ALA A 89 13.69 30.70 7.60
CA ALA A 89 12.31 30.37 7.27
C ALA A 89 11.83 29.10 7.99
N ALA A 90 12.68 28.09 8.17
CA ALA A 90 12.36 26.91 8.97
C ALA A 90 12.21 27.28 10.46
N PHE A 91 13.18 28.01 11.01
CA PHE A 91 13.19 28.43 12.41
C PHE A 91 11.98 29.30 12.80
N ARG A 92 11.49 30.17 11.89
CA ARG A 92 10.31 31.02 12.13
C ARG A 92 8.98 30.34 11.81
N THR A 93 8.99 29.09 11.34
CA THR A 93 7.77 28.31 11.08
C THR A 93 7.49 27.42 12.29
N ASP A 94 6.35 27.59 12.96
CA ASP A 94 5.94 26.71 14.07
C ASP A 94 5.89 25.24 13.61
N GLU A 95 6.84 24.43 14.10
CA GLU A 95 6.90 22.99 13.82
C GLU A 95 5.73 22.25 14.50
N ILE A 96 5.40 22.69 15.71
CA ILE A 96 4.33 22.12 16.53
C ILE A 96 3.00 22.75 16.13
N ARG A 97 2.04 21.93 15.73
CA ARG A 97 0.67 22.41 15.52
C ARG A 97 0.04 22.76 16.87
N ARG A 98 -0.56 23.95 16.98
CA ARG A 98 -1.30 24.38 18.18
C ARG A 98 -2.57 23.58 18.41
N THR A 99 -3.14 23.01 17.34
CA THR A 99 -4.28 22.09 17.39
C THR A 99 -3.81 20.68 16.99
N PRO A 100 -4.27 19.63 17.70
CA PRO A 100 -4.01 18.26 17.28
C PRO A 100 -4.48 18.05 15.83
N PRO A 101 -3.69 17.36 14.99
CA PRO A 101 -4.13 17.05 13.63
C PRO A 101 -5.36 16.14 13.65
N THR A 102 -6.22 16.29 12.65
CA THR A 102 -7.26 15.29 12.37
C THR A 102 -6.62 14.04 11.73
N PRO A 103 -7.27 12.87 11.77
CA PRO A 103 -6.77 11.69 11.05
C PRO A 103 -6.54 11.95 9.54
N GLN A 104 -7.39 12.77 8.90
CA GLN A 104 -7.20 13.18 7.50
C GLN A 104 -5.97 14.09 7.31
N ASP A 105 -5.60 14.90 8.31
CA ASP A 105 -4.35 15.67 8.29
C ASP A 105 -3.12 14.77 8.42
N GLU A 106 -3.17 13.76 9.29
CA GLU A 106 -2.09 12.79 9.47
C GLU A 106 -1.85 12.00 8.19
N MET A 107 -2.91 11.52 7.53
CA MET A 107 -2.82 10.85 6.24
C MET A 107 -2.17 11.77 5.19
N ARG A 108 -2.63 13.02 5.04
CA ARG A 108 -2.03 13.98 4.09
C ARG A 108 -0.56 14.27 4.40
N ALA A 109 -0.19 14.34 5.68
CA ALA A 109 1.20 14.53 6.09
C ALA A 109 2.05 13.30 5.73
N GLY A 110 1.58 12.08 6.01
CA GLY A 110 2.27 10.85 5.65
C GLY A 110 2.44 10.69 4.14
N MET A 111 1.44 11.07 3.35
CA MET A 111 1.52 11.00 1.89
C MET A 111 2.51 12.00 1.26
N SER A 112 3.01 12.99 2.03
CA SER A 112 3.99 13.95 1.50
C SER A 112 5.31 13.29 1.08
N TYR A 113 5.71 12.19 1.71
CA TYR A 113 6.92 11.44 1.32
C TYR A 113 6.81 10.81 -0.07
N PHE A 114 5.60 10.49 -0.56
CA PHE A 114 5.41 10.03 -1.93
C PHE A 114 5.80 11.10 -2.93
N HIS A 115 5.26 12.31 -2.75
CA HIS A 115 5.55 13.43 -3.62
C HIS A 115 7.04 13.82 -3.62
N GLU A 116 7.68 13.80 -2.46
CA GLU A 116 9.05 14.31 -2.32
C GLU A 116 10.12 13.28 -2.69
N THR A 117 9.95 11.99 -2.35
CA THR A 117 11.03 10.99 -2.52
C THR A 117 10.58 9.65 -3.12
N ILE A 118 9.52 9.03 -2.59
CA ILE A 118 9.18 7.64 -2.94
C ILE A 118 8.76 7.50 -4.41
N TRP A 119 7.99 8.47 -4.95
CA TRP A 119 7.51 8.45 -6.33
C TRP A 119 8.62 8.31 -7.37
N LYS A 120 9.72 9.03 -7.19
CA LYS A 120 10.91 8.97 -8.06
C LYS A 120 11.90 7.90 -7.61
N GLY A 121 11.91 7.57 -6.32
CA GLY A 121 12.85 6.62 -5.72
C GLY A 121 12.61 5.18 -6.17
N VAL A 122 11.35 4.74 -6.22
CA VAL A 122 10.98 3.36 -6.62
C VAL A 122 11.47 3.01 -8.03
N PRO A 123 11.09 3.73 -9.11
CA PRO A 123 11.55 3.39 -10.46
C PRO A 123 13.08 3.45 -10.59
N LYS A 124 13.73 4.40 -9.90
CA LYS A 124 15.20 4.50 -9.85
C LYS A 124 15.85 3.27 -9.20
N PHE A 125 15.27 2.75 -8.12
CA PHE A 125 15.73 1.52 -7.49
C PHE A 125 15.49 0.31 -8.39
N LEU A 126 14.31 0.17 -8.99
CA LEU A 126 14.03 -0.94 -9.92
C LEU A 126 14.95 -0.92 -11.14
N ARG A 127 15.34 0.26 -11.64
CA ARG A 127 16.37 0.41 -12.68
C ARG A 127 17.74 -0.04 -12.19
N ARG A 128 18.09 0.16 -10.91
CA ARG A 128 19.31 -0.39 -10.31
C ARG A 128 19.28 -1.92 -10.26
N VAL A 129 18.12 -2.51 -9.94
CA VAL A 129 17.94 -3.98 -9.98
C VAL A 129 18.17 -4.51 -11.39
N ASP A 130 17.61 -3.87 -12.42
CA ASP A 130 17.88 -4.25 -13.83
C ASP A 130 19.37 -4.23 -14.16
N THR A 131 20.11 -3.22 -13.71
CA THR A 131 21.56 -3.14 -13.93
C THR A 131 22.31 -4.27 -13.21
N ALA A 132 21.95 -4.54 -11.96
CA ALA A 132 22.56 -5.62 -11.18
C ALA A 132 22.31 -7.01 -11.81
N LEU A 133 21.10 -7.24 -12.34
CA LEU A 133 20.74 -8.46 -13.07
C LEU A 133 21.58 -8.64 -14.34
N LYS A 134 21.77 -7.57 -15.13
CA LYS A 134 22.66 -7.61 -16.30
C LYS A 134 24.09 -7.96 -15.94
N ASN A 135 24.60 -7.43 -14.83
CA ASN A 135 25.97 -7.68 -14.37
C ASN A 135 26.20 -9.14 -13.91
N ILE A 136 25.14 -9.90 -13.64
CA ILE A 136 25.22 -11.34 -13.34
C ILE A 136 24.82 -12.24 -14.53
N GLY A 137 24.60 -11.66 -15.71
CA GLY A 137 24.31 -12.40 -16.95
C GLY A 137 22.83 -12.49 -17.34
N ILE A 138 21.91 -11.89 -16.60
CA ILE A 138 20.49 -11.82 -16.95
C ILE A 138 20.23 -10.62 -17.87
N ASN A 139 19.94 -10.89 -19.14
CA ASN A 139 19.69 -9.84 -20.14
C ASN A 139 18.24 -9.31 -20.12
N GLU A 140 17.41 -9.83 -19.23
CA GLU A 140 16.03 -9.41 -19.02
C GLU A 140 15.94 -8.36 -17.91
N ARG A 141 14.93 -7.49 -18.00
CA ARG A 141 14.56 -6.57 -16.91
C ARG A 141 13.58 -7.25 -15.99
N VAL A 142 13.48 -6.76 -14.75
CA VAL A 142 12.35 -7.13 -13.90
C VAL A 142 11.06 -6.70 -14.60
N PRO A 143 10.08 -7.61 -14.80
CA PRO A 143 8.79 -7.27 -15.40
C PRO A 143 8.18 -6.06 -14.70
N TYR A 144 7.67 -5.10 -15.48
CA TYR A 144 7.17 -3.83 -14.92
C TYR A 144 5.98 -4.03 -13.96
N ASN A 145 5.25 -5.13 -14.13
CA ASN A 145 4.09 -5.53 -13.33
C ASN A 145 4.45 -6.43 -12.13
N ALA A 146 5.74 -6.73 -11.89
CA ALA A 146 6.15 -7.48 -10.71
C ALA A 146 6.06 -6.59 -9.45
N PRO A 147 5.28 -6.96 -8.42
CA PRO A 147 5.07 -6.13 -7.23
C PRO A 147 6.23 -6.28 -6.22
N LEU A 148 7.45 -5.92 -6.62
CA LEU A 148 8.65 -6.03 -5.76
C LEU A 148 8.53 -5.18 -4.49
N ILE A 149 7.98 -3.98 -4.62
CA ILE A 149 7.75 -3.05 -3.53
C ILE A 149 6.29 -2.62 -3.60
N GLN A 150 5.63 -2.63 -2.46
CA GLN A 150 4.27 -2.13 -2.24
C GLN A 150 4.27 -1.21 -1.02
N PHE A 151 3.25 -0.37 -0.93
CA PHE A 151 3.05 0.50 0.20
C PHE A 151 1.62 0.37 0.71
N SER A 152 1.50 0.24 2.01
CA SER A 152 0.23 0.23 2.72
C SER A 152 0.22 1.34 3.77
N SER A 153 -0.93 1.62 4.37
CA SER A 153 -1.06 2.63 5.41
C SER A 153 -2.08 2.27 6.46
N TRP A 154 -1.84 2.73 7.69
CA TRP A 154 -2.79 2.67 8.81
C TRP A 154 -3.49 4.00 9.08
N MET A 155 -3.05 5.09 8.42
CA MET A 155 -3.55 6.44 8.70
C MET A 155 -4.99 6.60 8.21
N GLY A 156 -5.95 6.55 9.16
CA GLY A 156 -7.39 6.57 8.89
C GLY A 156 -8.07 5.20 8.78
N GLY A 157 -7.30 4.11 8.97
CA GLY A 157 -7.81 2.74 9.01
C GLY A 157 -7.63 2.05 10.37
N ASP A 158 -6.58 2.44 11.13
CA ASP A 158 -6.36 1.97 12.49
C ASP A 158 -7.25 2.71 13.50
N ARG A 159 -8.27 2.02 14.00
CA ARG A 159 -9.27 2.52 14.96
C ARG A 159 -9.15 1.87 16.34
N ASP A 160 -8.20 0.95 16.52
CA ASP A 160 -7.90 0.29 17.77
C ASP A 160 -7.53 1.31 18.86
N GLY A 161 -8.36 1.40 19.90
CA GLY A 161 -8.24 2.39 20.99
C GLY A 161 -8.37 3.87 20.56
N ASN A 162 -8.83 4.17 19.34
CA ASN A 162 -8.89 5.53 18.82
C ASN A 162 -10.27 5.86 18.19
N PRO A 163 -11.23 6.37 18.99
CA PRO A 163 -12.58 6.67 18.51
C PRO A 163 -12.64 7.85 17.52
N ARG A 164 -11.52 8.57 17.29
CA ARG A 164 -11.46 9.64 16.28
C ARG A 164 -11.41 9.09 14.85
N VAL A 165 -11.09 7.81 14.67
CA VAL A 165 -11.09 7.15 13.35
C VAL A 165 -12.45 6.51 13.11
N THR A 166 -13.36 7.33 12.60
CA THR A 166 -14.74 6.93 12.28
C THR A 166 -14.82 6.28 10.89
N PRO A 167 -15.96 5.66 10.51
CA PRO A 167 -16.16 5.14 9.16
C PRO A 167 -16.06 6.24 8.08
N GLU A 168 -16.52 7.46 8.37
CA GLU A 168 -16.39 8.61 7.48
C GLU A 168 -14.92 9.00 7.26
N VAL A 169 -14.11 9.00 8.32
CA VAL A 169 -12.66 9.22 8.21
C VAL A 169 -12.02 8.20 7.27
N THR A 170 -12.37 6.91 7.39
CA THR A 170 -11.88 5.85 6.50
C THR A 170 -12.27 6.14 5.05
N ARG A 171 -13.52 6.57 4.79
CA ARG A 171 -13.96 6.96 3.45
C ARG A 171 -13.14 8.12 2.90
N ASP A 172 -12.98 9.17 3.70
CA ASP A 172 -12.25 10.39 3.32
C ASP A 172 -10.82 10.08 2.93
N VAL A 173 -10.10 9.28 3.73
CA VAL A 173 -8.69 8.97 3.44
C VAL A 173 -8.53 8.13 2.18
N CYS A 174 -9.45 7.20 1.90
CA CYS A 174 -9.42 6.43 0.64
C CYS A 174 -9.64 7.34 -0.58
N LEU A 175 -10.61 8.26 -0.50
CA LEU A 175 -10.87 9.24 -1.57
C LEU A 175 -9.70 10.23 -1.75
N LEU A 176 -9.10 10.69 -0.65
CA LEU A 176 -7.90 11.52 -0.66
C LEU A 176 -6.73 10.80 -1.33
N ALA A 177 -6.49 9.52 -1.00
CA ALA A 177 -5.42 8.72 -1.59
C ALA A 177 -5.58 8.60 -3.11
N ARG A 178 -6.80 8.30 -3.57
CA ARG A 178 -7.15 8.27 -5.01
C ARG A 178 -6.95 9.61 -5.70
N MET A 179 -7.36 10.70 -5.05
CA MET A 179 -7.17 12.06 -5.58
C MET A 179 -5.68 12.41 -5.69
N MET A 180 -4.86 12.02 -4.71
CA MET A 180 -3.41 12.24 -4.72
C MET A 180 -2.72 11.39 -5.79
N ALA A 181 -3.13 10.13 -5.96
CA ALA A 181 -2.65 9.25 -7.03
C ALA A 181 -2.90 9.90 -8.40
N ALA A 182 -4.15 10.25 -8.68
CA ALA A 182 -4.56 10.86 -9.95
C ALA A 182 -3.80 12.16 -10.23
N ASN A 183 -3.53 12.98 -9.21
CA ASN A 183 -2.71 14.19 -9.36
C ASN A 183 -1.26 13.90 -9.77
N LEU A 184 -0.62 12.91 -9.14
CA LEU A 184 0.77 12.53 -9.47
C LEU A 184 0.86 11.97 -10.89
N TYR A 185 -0.06 11.09 -11.28
CA TYR A 185 -0.13 10.57 -12.64
C TYR A 185 -0.44 11.67 -13.65
N PHE A 186 -1.36 12.60 -13.33
CA PHE A 186 -1.74 13.70 -14.22
C PHE A 186 -0.56 14.63 -14.53
N SER A 187 0.29 14.93 -13.53
CA SER A 187 1.49 15.74 -13.76
C SER A 187 2.54 14.99 -14.61
N GLN A 188 2.72 13.70 -14.35
CA GLN A 188 3.76 12.89 -15.00
C GLN A 188 3.40 12.51 -16.45
N ILE A 189 2.11 12.32 -16.76
CA ILE A 189 1.66 12.00 -18.12
C ILE A 189 1.88 13.18 -19.09
N GLU A 190 1.86 14.42 -18.60
CA GLU A 190 2.13 15.60 -19.41
C GLU A 190 3.60 15.66 -19.88
N ASP A 191 4.54 15.33 -19.00
CA ASP A 191 5.96 15.19 -19.37
C ASP A 191 6.14 14.08 -20.41
N LEU A 192 5.46 12.93 -20.21
CA LEU A 192 5.53 11.80 -21.15
C LEU A 192 4.96 12.17 -22.53
N MET A 193 3.90 12.99 -22.59
CA MET A 193 3.36 13.52 -23.85
C MET A 193 4.38 14.36 -24.61
N PHE A 194 5.21 15.15 -23.93
CA PHE A 194 6.26 15.94 -24.59
C PHE A 194 7.33 15.05 -25.20
N GLU A 195 7.83 14.08 -24.43
CA GLU A 195 8.89 13.17 -24.84
C GLU A 195 8.46 12.26 -26.00
N MET A 196 7.23 11.75 -25.97
CA MET A 196 6.71 10.79 -26.95
C MET A 196 6.21 11.44 -28.25
N SER A 197 7.12 12.14 -28.95
CA SER A 197 6.87 12.85 -30.22
C SER A 197 7.07 12.00 -31.48
N MET A 198 7.38 10.70 -31.32
CA MET A 198 7.68 9.80 -32.43
C MET A 198 6.49 9.62 -33.37
N TRP A 199 6.77 9.48 -34.67
CA TRP A 199 5.76 9.26 -35.71
C TRP A 199 5.65 7.79 -36.15
N ARG A 200 6.73 7.01 -36.02
CA ARG A 200 6.77 5.58 -36.36
C ARG A 200 6.07 4.77 -35.28
N CYS A 201 4.98 4.08 -35.63
CA CYS A 201 4.22 3.22 -34.73
C CYS A 201 3.75 1.96 -35.45
N ASN A 202 3.38 0.93 -34.69
CA ASN A 202 2.71 -0.24 -35.23
C ASN A 202 1.26 0.09 -35.64
N GLU A 203 0.63 -0.82 -36.39
CA GLU A 203 -0.70 -0.57 -36.95
C GLU A 203 -1.78 -0.51 -35.85
N GLU A 204 -1.65 -1.31 -34.79
CA GLU A 204 -2.57 -1.32 -33.65
C GLU A 204 -2.66 0.07 -32.99
N LEU A 205 -1.52 0.68 -32.70
CA LEU A 205 -1.45 2.01 -32.08
C LEU A 205 -1.96 3.09 -33.04
N ARG A 206 -1.66 2.98 -34.35
CA ARG A 206 -2.13 3.93 -35.36
C ARG A 206 -3.66 3.98 -35.41
N VAL A 207 -4.30 2.82 -35.54
CA VAL A 207 -5.77 2.72 -35.57
C VAL A 207 -6.39 3.27 -34.28
N ARG A 208 -5.83 2.93 -33.11
CA ARG A 208 -6.34 3.45 -31.84
C ARG A 208 -6.19 4.97 -31.74
N ALA A 209 -5.06 5.52 -32.19
CA ALA A 209 -4.81 6.97 -32.19
C ALA A 209 -5.79 7.71 -33.13
N GLU A 210 -6.14 7.14 -34.28
CA GLU A 210 -7.14 7.72 -35.20
C GLU A 210 -8.54 7.76 -34.57
N VAL A 211 -8.98 6.65 -33.96
CA VAL A 211 -10.28 6.59 -33.24
C VAL A 211 -10.36 7.66 -32.16
N GLN A 212 -9.31 7.79 -31.34
CA GLN A 212 -9.26 8.75 -30.23
C GLN A 212 -9.27 10.22 -30.70
N ARG A 213 -8.69 10.51 -31.88
CA ARG A 213 -8.76 11.85 -32.49
C ARG A 213 -10.15 12.17 -32.99
N CYS A 214 -10.85 11.21 -33.59
CA CYS A 214 -12.21 11.41 -34.10
C CYS A 214 -13.26 11.55 -32.97
N ALA A 215 -13.05 10.90 -31.83
CA ALA A 215 -14.02 10.84 -30.73
C ALA A 215 -14.15 12.14 -29.90
N LYS A 216 -13.17 13.04 -29.88
CA LYS A 216 -13.14 14.19 -28.95
C LYS A 216 -12.97 15.54 -29.65
N ARG A 217 -14.07 16.23 -29.95
CA ARG A 217 -14.06 17.63 -30.45
C ARG A 217 -14.09 18.71 -29.37
N ASP A 218 -14.56 18.45 -28.14
CA ASP A 218 -14.81 19.52 -27.15
C ASP A 218 -14.40 19.16 -25.71
N ALA A 219 -13.10 19.07 -25.43
CA ALA A 219 -12.62 19.09 -24.04
C ALA A 219 -12.16 20.52 -23.68
N LYS A 220 -12.99 21.25 -22.93
CA LYS A 220 -12.77 22.65 -22.47
C LYS A 220 -11.49 22.86 -21.66
N HIS A 221 -10.84 21.79 -21.20
CA HIS A 221 -9.68 21.85 -20.29
C HIS A 221 -8.32 21.89 -21.01
N TYR A 222 -8.30 21.99 -22.35
CA TYR A 222 -7.08 21.93 -23.17
C TYR A 222 -6.81 23.20 -23.98
N ILE A 223 -7.09 24.37 -23.40
CA ILE A 223 -6.85 25.64 -24.11
C ILE A 223 -5.38 26.09 -23.99
N GLU A 224 -4.63 25.66 -22.97
CA GLU A 224 -3.32 26.22 -22.66
C GLU A 224 -2.10 25.42 -23.15
N PHE A 225 -2.21 24.13 -23.50
CA PHE A 225 -1.02 23.26 -23.68
C PHE A 225 -0.74 22.77 -25.12
N LEU A 226 -1.76 22.51 -25.94
CA LEU A 226 -1.60 22.13 -27.37
C LEU A 226 -2.97 22.20 -28.04
N LYS A 227 -3.29 23.20 -28.88
CA LYS A 227 -4.68 23.35 -29.37
C LYS A 227 -5.21 22.14 -30.16
N GLN A 228 -4.34 21.41 -30.87
CA GLN A 228 -4.64 20.18 -31.60
C GLN A 228 -3.39 19.29 -31.65
N ILE A 229 -3.54 17.97 -31.48
CA ILE A 229 -2.45 17.00 -31.68
C ILE A 229 -2.36 16.67 -33.18
N PRO A 230 -1.22 16.90 -33.84
CA PRO A 230 -1.01 16.56 -35.25
C PRO A 230 -1.27 15.07 -35.57
N SER A 231 -1.72 14.79 -36.80
CA SER A 231 -2.04 13.42 -37.23
C SER A 231 -0.82 12.49 -37.32
N ASN A 232 0.37 13.07 -37.50
CA ASN A 232 1.66 12.38 -37.56
C ASN A 232 2.25 12.05 -36.17
N GLU A 233 1.59 12.41 -35.07
CA GLU A 233 2.06 12.15 -33.69
C GLU A 233 1.09 11.19 -32.96
N PRO A 234 1.13 9.88 -33.26
CA PRO A 234 0.18 8.91 -32.75
C PRO A 234 0.37 8.63 -31.25
N TYR A 235 1.62 8.63 -30.76
CA TYR A 235 1.91 8.43 -29.34
C TYR A 235 1.48 9.59 -28.44
N ARG A 236 1.18 10.79 -28.96
CA ARG A 236 0.60 11.85 -28.15
C ARG A 236 -0.91 11.74 -28.01
N ALA A 237 -1.58 11.09 -28.97
CA ALA A 237 -3.02 10.92 -28.95
C ALA A 237 -3.48 9.99 -27.80
N ILE A 238 -2.74 8.93 -27.51
CA ILE A 238 -3.08 7.96 -26.47
C ILE A 238 -2.96 8.55 -25.05
N PRO A 239 -1.81 9.10 -24.62
CA PRO A 239 -1.65 9.73 -23.31
C PRO A 239 -2.57 10.94 -23.10
N ARG A 240 -3.01 11.63 -24.17
CA ARG A 240 -4.04 12.68 -24.05
C ARG A 240 -5.35 12.13 -23.49
N ASP A 241 -5.82 11.00 -24.01
CA ASP A 241 -7.04 10.35 -23.51
C ASP A 241 -6.87 9.90 -22.05
N VAL A 242 -5.71 9.30 -21.75
CA VAL A 242 -5.33 8.90 -20.40
C VAL A 242 -5.35 10.10 -19.44
N ARG A 243 -4.74 11.22 -19.84
CA ARG A 243 -4.72 12.44 -19.04
C ARG A 243 -6.12 13.00 -18.79
N ASP A 244 -6.99 13.04 -19.80
CA ASP A 244 -8.36 13.50 -19.64
C ASP A 244 -9.14 12.61 -18.65
N LYS A 245 -8.97 11.29 -18.73
CA LYS A 245 -9.56 10.34 -17.77
C LYS A 245 -8.96 10.49 -16.36
N LEU A 246 -7.66 10.77 -16.23
CA LEU A 246 -7.03 11.07 -14.94
C LEU A 246 -7.58 12.35 -14.31
N TYR A 247 -7.83 13.39 -15.11
CA TYR A 247 -8.47 14.61 -14.66
C TYR A 247 -9.87 14.32 -14.10
N ASN A 248 -10.70 13.59 -14.86
CA ASN A 248 -12.04 13.21 -14.41
C ASN A 248 -11.98 12.33 -13.15
N THR A 249 -11.01 11.41 -13.07
CA THR A 249 -10.80 10.55 -11.88
C THR A 249 -10.50 11.40 -10.64
N ARG A 250 -9.62 12.41 -10.78
CA ARG A 250 -9.31 13.35 -9.72
C ARG A 250 -10.53 14.17 -9.31
N GLU A 251 -11.23 14.78 -10.27
CA GLU A 251 -12.39 15.63 -9.98
C GLU A 251 -13.55 14.84 -9.39
N ARG A 252 -13.76 13.58 -9.81
CA ARG A 252 -14.75 12.68 -9.22
C ARG A 252 -14.43 12.41 -7.75
N ALA A 253 -13.18 12.06 -7.43
CA ALA A 253 -12.74 11.87 -6.05
C ALA A 253 -12.92 13.16 -5.21
N ARG A 254 -12.62 14.33 -5.78
CA ARG A 254 -12.81 15.64 -5.13
C ARG A 254 -14.29 15.95 -4.86
N GLN A 255 -15.18 15.68 -5.82
CA GLN A 255 -16.63 15.87 -5.66
C GLN A 255 -17.20 14.93 -4.59
N LEU A 256 -16.83 13.64 -4.64
CA LEU A 256 -17.23 12.66 -3.63
C LEU A 256 -16.76 13.06 -2.23
N LEU A 257 -15.53 13.56 -2.09
CA LEU A 257 -15.01 14.04 -0.81
C LEU A 257 -15.72 15.31 -0.28
N SER A 258 -16.23 16.16 -1.17
CA SER A 258 -16.84 17.45 -0.78
C SER A 258 -18.34 17.34 -0.52
N SER A 259 -19.05 16.51 -1.29
CA SER A 259 -20.52 16.45 -1.30
C SER A 259 -21.09 15.03 -1.29
N GLY A 260 -20.26 13.99 -1.25
CA GLY A 260 -20.70 12.58 -1.28
C GLY A 260 -21.25 12.09 -2.64
N VAL A 261 -21.47 13.00 -3.60
CA VAL A 261 -22.02 12.74 -4.93
C VAL A 261 -21.17 13.41 -5.99
N SER A 262 -21.08 12.81 -7.19
CA SER A 262 -20.35 13.35 -8.33
C SER A 262 -21.16 13.23 -9.62
N ASP A 263 -21.18 14.32 -10.41
CA ASP A 263 -21.83 14.37 -11.72
C ASP A 263 -20.98 13.72 -12.83
N ILE A 264 -19.72 13.37 -12.53
CA ILE A 264 -18.78 12.77 -13.48
C ILE A 264 -19.09 11.27 -13.58
N PRO A 265 -19.48 10.75 -14.76
CA PRO A 265 -19.89 9.36 -14.88
C PRO A 265 -18.70 8.39 -14.78
N GLU A 266 -18.95 7.14 -14.36
CA GLU A 266 -17.89 6.15 -14.10
C GLU A 266 -17.13 5.68 -15.34
N ASP A 267 -17.75 5.74 -16.51
CA ASP A 267 -17.14 5.43 -17.81
C ASP A 267 -16.06 6.44 -18.22
N SER A 268 -16.11 7.63 -17.63
CA SER A 268 -15.18 8.74 -17.90
C SER A 268 -13.97 8.79 -16.98
N VAL A 269 -13.85 7.85 -16.03
CA VAL A 269 -12.75 7.74 -15.05
C VAL A 269 -12.06 6.38 -15.14
N PHE A 270 -10.92 6.22 -14.46
CA PHE A 270 -10.31 4.91 -14.27
C PHE A 270 -10.87 4.23 -13.03
N THR A 271 -11.51 3.06 -13.22
CA THR A 271 -12.06 2.24 -12.11
C THR A 271 -11.18 1.05 -11.76
N SER A 272 -10.25 0.67 -12.64
CA SER A 272 -9.28 -0.40 -12.41
C SER A 272 -7.89 -0.02 -12.92
N VAL A 273 -6.86 -0.62 -12.33
CA VAL A 273 -5.47 -0.44 -12.76
C VAL A 273 -5.25 -0.98 -14.17
N ASP A 274 -5.94 -2.06 -14.56
CA ASP A 274 -5.83 -2.66 -15.90
C ASP A 274 -6.31 -1.71 -17.01
N GLN A 275 -7.41 -0.98 -16.77
CA GLN A 275 -7.87 0.06 -17.70
C GLN A 275 -6.84 1.19 -17.86
N PHE A 276 -6.06 1.46 -16.83
CA PHE A 276 -5.04 2.50 -16.86
C PHE A 276 -3.74 2.01 -17.50
N LEU A 277 -3.37 0.74 -17.30
CA LEU A 277 -2.18 0.11 -17.91
C LEU A 277 -2.35 -0.15 -19.41
N GLU A 278 -3.52 -0.60 -19.89
CA GLU A 278 -3.75 -0.97 -21.30
C GLU A 278 -3.21 0.05 -22.32
N PRO A 279 -3.53 1.35 -22.24
CA PRO A 279 -3.03 2.33 -23.21
C PRO A 279 -1.51 2.56 -23.11
N LEU A 280 -0.92 2.37 -21.92
CA LEU A 280 0.51 2.53 -21.68
C LEU A 280 1.30 1.33 -22.22
N GLU A 281 0.76 0.12 -22.02
CA GLU A 281 1.30 -1.11 -22.56
C GLU A 281 1.24 -1.13 -24.10
N LEU A 282 0.16 -0.60 -24.68
CA LEU A 282 0.06 -0.41 -26.14
C LEU A 282 1.20 0.47 -26.67
N CYS A 283 1.47 1.60 -26.00
CA CYS A 283 2.60 2.47 -26.32
C CYS A 283 3.94 1.72 -26.19
N TYR A 284 4.12 0.95 -25.12
CA TYR A 284 5.35 0.20 -24.86
C TYR A 284 5.60 -0.87 -25.94
N ARG A 285 4.58 -1.67 -26.27
CA ARG A 285 4.64 -2.68 -27.33
C ARG A 285 4.98 -2.05 -28.68
N SER A 286 4.26 -0.99 -29.07
CA SER A 286 4.49 -0.31 -30.35
C SER A 286 5.92 0.25 -30.47
N LEU A 287 6.48 0.84 -29.40
CA LEU A 287 7.87 1.30 -29.41
C LEU A 287 8.85 0.14 -29.57
N CYS A 288 8.61 -1.00 -28.90
CA CYS A 288 9.43 -2.19 -29.06
C CYS A 288 9.37 -2.72 -30.50
N ASP A 289 8.18 -2.82 -31.09
CA ASP A 289 7.97 -3.30 -32.47
C ASP A 289 8.66 -2.42 -33.51
N CYS A 290 8.76 -1.11 -33.25
CA CYS A 290 9.41 -0.15 -34.15
C CYS A 290 10.94 -0.08 -33.98
N GLY A 291 11.53 -0.88 -33.08
CA GLY A 291 12.96 -0.86 -32.77
C GLY A 291 13.38 0.21 -31.76
N ASP A 292 12.42 0.92 -31.16
CA ASP A 292 12.63 2.03 -30.22
C ASP A 292 12.58 1.57 -28.75
N ARG A 293 12.95 0.31 -28.47
CA ARG A 293 13.03 -0.24 -27.11
C ARG A 293 13.82 0.62 -26.12
N PRO A 294 14.96 1.26 -26.49
CA PRO A 294 15.66 2.17 -25.59
C PRO A 294 14.80 3.35 -25.11
N ILE A 295 13.87 3.84 -25.94
CA ILE A 295 12.91 4.89 -25.57
C ILE A 295 11.85 4.32 -24.64
N ALA A 296 11.31 3.14 -24.96
CA ALA A 296 10.31 2.46 -24.14
C ALA A 296 10.82 2.17 -22.71
N ASP A 297 12.09 1.78 -22.59
CA ASP A 297 12.77 1.50 -21.33
C ASP A 297 13.20 2.76 -20.54
N GLY A 298 12.88 3.96 -21.05
CA GLY A 298 13.09 5.25 -20.40
C GLY A 298 11.95 5.60 -19.45
N SER A 299 11.36 6.78 -19.64
CA SER A 299 10.30 7.35 -18.80
C SER A 299 9.00 6.53 -18.81
N LEU A 300 8.67 5.88 -19.95
CA LEU A 300 7.48 5.04 -20.06
C LEU A 300 7.57 3.81 -19.14
N LEU A 301 8.72 3.14 -19.08
CA LEU A 301 8.95 2.02 -18.17
C LEU A 301 8.90 2.45 -16.71
N ASP A 302 9.45 3.62 -16.38
CA ASP A 302 9.35 4.18 -15.03
C ASP A 302 7.88 4.43 -14.65
N PHE A 303 7.09 4.95 -15.58
CA PHE A 303 5.67 5.19 -15.38
C PHE A 303 4.87 3.88 -15.22
N LEU A 304 5.12 2.86 -16.04
CA LEU A 304 4.50 1.53 -15.89
C LEU A 304 4.79 0.89 -14.52
N ARG A 305 6.04 1.04 -14.04
CA ARG A 305 6.45 0.57 -12.71
C ARG A 305 5.74 1.36 -11.60
N GLN A 306 5.61 2.67 -11.75
CA GLN A 306 4.85 3.50 -10.80
C GLN A 306 3.39 3.06 -10.72
N VAL A 307 2.72 2.84 -11.85
CA VAL A 307 1.33 2.35 -11.89
C VAL A 307 1.20 0.99 -11.21
N SER A 308 2.14 0.08 -11.46
CA SER A 308 2.14 -1.26 -10.86
C SER A 308 2.46 -1.26 -9.35
N THR A 309 3.27 -0.31 -8.88
CA THR A 309 3.61 -0.17 -7.46
C THR A 309 2.53 0.55 -6.66
N PHE A 310 1.99 1.65 -7.18
CA PHE A 310 1.13 2.57 -6.43
C PHE A 310 -0.37 2.41 -6.76
N GLY A 311 -0.70 1.75 -7.89
CA GLY A 311 -2.08 1.57 -8.33
C GLY A 311 -2.86 2.89 -8.44
N LEU A 312 -4.18 2.83 -8.26
CA LEU A 312 -5.04 4.02 -8.26
C LEU A 312 -5.20 4.68 -6.88
N ALA A 313 -4.63 4.09 -5.82
CA ALA A 313 -4.82 4.54 -4.44
C ALA A 313 -3.53 5.05 -3.75
N LEU A 314 -2.37 5.02 -4.41
CA LEU A 314 -1.02 5.20 -3.83
C LEU A 314 -0.62 4.15 -2.80
N VAL A 315 -1.46 3.96 -1.80
CA VAL A 315 -1.31 3.00 -0.71
C VAL A 315 -2.60 2.23 -0.52
N LYS A 316 -2.48 0.98 -0.05
CA LYS A 316 -3.62 0.22 0.44
C LYS A 316 -3.85 0.53 1.92
N LEU A 317 -5.11 0.77 2.31
CA LEU A 317 -5.45 1.06 3.69
C LEU A 317 -5.74 -0.24 4.45
N ASP A 318 -4.96 -0.54 5.48
CA ASP A 318 -5.32 -1.61 6.42
C ASP A 318 -6.36 -1.09 7.41
N ILE A 319 -7.34 -1.92 7.73
CA ILE A 319 -8.35 -1.65 8.76
C ILE A 319 -7.96 -2.45 9.99
N ARG A 320 -7.87 -1.81 11.16
CA ARG A 320 -7.52 -2.50 12.41
C ARG A 320 -8.52 -2.22 13.51
N GLN A 321 -9.06 -3.26 14.13
CA GLN A 321 -9.99 -3.19 15.26
C GLN A 321 -9.70 -4.31 16.27
N GLU A 322 -10.02 -4.09 17.54
CA GLU A 322 -9.84 -5.12 18.59
C GLU A 322 -10.93 -6.21 18.53
N SER A 323 -10.55 -7.45 18.87
CA SER A 323 -11.40 -8.65 18.86
C SER A 323 -12.69 -8.53 19.69
N ASP A 324 -12.61 -7.89 20.86
CA ASP A 324 -13.76 -7.73 21.77
C ASP A 324 -14.89 -6.92 21.12
N ARG A 325 -14.57 -5.94 20.26
CA ARG A 325 -15.58 -5.16 19.53
C ARG A 325 -16.36 -6.00 18.53
N HIS A 326 -15.74 -7.02 17.92
CA HIS A 326 -16.44 -7.98 17.06
C HIS A 326 -17.31 -8.91 17.89
N THR A 327 -16.79 -9.36 19.04
CA THR A 327 -17.54 -10.19 19.99
C THR A 327 -18.81 -9.49 20.47
N ASP A 328 -18.75 -8.20 20.81
CA ASP A 328 -19.91 -7.43 21.25
C ASP A 328 -20.98 -7.26 20.16
N VAL A 329 -20.57 -7.13 18.89
CA VAL A 329 -21.50 -7.09 17.75
C VAL A 329 -22.20 -8.44 17.58
N LEU A 330 -21.45 -9.54 17.61
CA LEU A 330 -22.03 -10.88 17.48
C LEU A 330 -22.92 -11.22 18.68
N ASP A 331 -22.57 -10.78 19.88
CA ASP A 331 -23.37 -10.96 21.08
C ASP A 331 -24.72 -10.23 20.98
N ALA A 332 -24.72 -8.98 20.53
CA ALA A 332 -25.95 -8.24 20.29
C ALA A 332 -26.85 -8.93 19.24
N ILE A 333 -26.24 -9.49 18.18
CA ILE A 333 -26.97 -10.27 17.17
C ILE A 333 -27.58 -11.53 17.80
N THR A 334 -26.81 -12.33 18.53
CA THR A 334 -27.31 -13.58 19.11
C THR A 334 -28.39 -13.34 20.16
N GLN A 335 -28.27 -12.27 20.94
CA GLN A 335 -29.28 -11.87 21.92
C GLN A 335 -30.58 -11.42 21.23
N HIS A 336 -30.48 -10.58 20.18
CA HIS A 336 -31.63 -10.11 19.41
C HIS A 336 -32.39 -11.25 18.73
N LEU A 337 -31.67 -12.26 18.22
CA LEU A 337 -32.25 -13.45 17.61
C LEU A 337 -32.82 -14.45 18.64
N GLY A 338 -32.57 -14.24 19.93
CA GLY A 338 -33.03 -15.14 21.00
C GLY A 338 -32.30 -16.50 21.03
N ILE A 339 -31.10 -16.59 20.46
CA ILE A 339 -30.31 -17.83 20.39
C ILE A 339 -29.24 -17.94 21.48
N GLY A 340 -29.09 -16.90 22.31
CA GLY A 340 -28.22 -16.86 23.49
C GLY A 340 -27.25 -15.67 23.47
N SER A 341 -26.23 -15.71 24.33
CA SER A 341 -25.13 -14.74 24.36
C SER A 341 -23.86 -15.38 23.80
N TYR A 342 -23.41 -14.92 22.63
CA TYR A 342 -22.13 -15.30 22.03
C TYR A 342 -20.95 -15.08 22.99
N LYS A 343 -20.99 -14.01 23.79
CA LYS A 343 -19.94 -13.66 24.75
C LYS A 343 -19.77 -14.72 25.85
N GLU A 344 -20.86 -15.35 26.28
CA GLU A 344 -20.87 -16.41 27.30
C GLU A 344 -20.50 -17.81 26.75
N TRP A 345 -20.47 -17.99 25.43
CA TRP A 345 -20.16 -19.29 24.84
C TRP A 345 -18.69 -19.65 24.95
N SER A 346 -18.41 -20.95 25.10
CA SER A 346 -17.06 -21.49 24.99
C SER A 346 -16.52 -21.33 23.58
N GLU A 347 -15.19 -21.36 23.43
CA GLU A 347 -14.54 -21.26 22.12
C GLU A 347 -15.05 -22.30 21.11
N ASP A 348 -15.24 -23.55 21.54
CA ASP A 348 -15.78 -24.60 20.67
C ASP A 348 -17.19 -24.29 20.18
N LYS A 349 -18.04 -23.76 21.07
CA LYS A 349 -19.42 -23.38 20.73
C LYS A 349 -19.47 -22.15 19.83
N ARG A 350 -18.56 -21.19 20.01
CA ARG A 350 -18.38 -20.04 19.11
C ARG A 350 -17.98 -20.52 17.71
N GLN A 351 -16.98 -21.39 17.60
CA GLN A 351 -16.56 -21.97 16.32
C GLN A 351 -17.71 -22.74 15.66
N GLU A 352 -18.40 -23.61 16.39
CA GLU A 352 -19.54 -24.38 15.86
C GLU A 352 -20.62 -23.47 15.26
N TRP A 353 -21.02 -22.44 16.00
CA TRP A 353 -22.02 -21.49 15.53
C TRP A 353 -21.53 -20.67 14.33
N LEU A 354 -20.31 -20.11 14.39
CA LEU A 354 -19.73 -19.34 13.28
C LEU A 354 -19.65 -20.18 12.00
N LEU A 355 -19.22 -21.44 12.09
CA LEU A 355 -19.12 -22.32 10.93
C LEU A 355 -20.49 -22.72 10.37
N SER A 356 -21.49 -22.89 11.24
CA SER A 356 -22.88 -23.10 10.82
C SER A 356 -23.39 -21.90 10.02
N GLU A 357 -23.20 -20.68 10.52
CA GLU A 357 -23.63 -19.46 9.82
C GLU A 357 -22.82 -19.22 8.54
N LEU A 358 -21.49 -19.40 8.58
CA LEU A 358 -20.59 -19.23 7.43
C LEU A 358 -20.88 -20.22 6.28
N SER A 359 -21.37 -21.41 6.61
CA SER A 359 -21.81 -22.41 5.63
C SER A 359 -23.25 -22.17 5.17
N GLY A 360 -24.05 -21.48 6.00
CA GLY A 360 -25.41 -21.07 5.69
C GLY A 360 -25.49 -19.98 4.60
N LYS A 361 -26.66 -19.87 3.96
CA LYS A 361 -26.98 -18.82 2.97
C LYS A 361 -28.02 -17.82 3.48
N ARG A 362 -28.49 -18.01 4.71
CA ARG A 362 -29.50 -17.16 5.33
C ARG A 362 -28.82 -15.88 5.84
N PRO A 363 -29.34 -14.68 5.55
CA PRO A 363 -28.87 -13.46 6.17
C PRO A 363 -29.05 -13.50 7.69
N LEU A 364 -28.04 -13.05 8.43
CA LEU A 364 -27.96 -13.20 9.87
C LEU A 364 -28.80 -12.15 10.62
N PHE A 365 -28.76 -10.88 10.19
CA PHE A 365 -29.48 -9.79 10.86
C PHE A 365 -30.14 -8.82 9.87
N GLY A 366 -31.23 -8.18 10.32
CA GLY A 366 -31.97 -7.17 9.58
C GLY A 366 -31.64 -5.74 10.02
N HIS A 367 -32.38 -4.77 9.47
CA HIS A 367 -32.24 -3.35 9.84
C HIS A 367 -32.72 -3.03 11.27
N ASP A 368 -33.42 -3.96 11.92
CA ASP A 368 -34.03 -3.85 13.23
C ASP A 368 -33.10 -4.19 14.40
N LEU A 369 -31.86 -4.62 14.13
CA LEU A 369 -30.87 -4.90 15.17
C LEU A 369 -30.61 -3.65 16.03
N PRO A 370 -30.83 -3.70 17.36
CA PRO A 370 -30.47 -2.61 18.26
C PRO A 370 -28.95 -2.42 18.28
N LYS A 371 -28.47 -1.18 18.06
CA LYS A 371 -27.04 -0.85 17.99
C LYS A 371 -26.69 0.18 19.05
N THR A 372 -25.67 -0.12 19.84
CA THR A 372 -24.92 0.92 20.57
C THR A 372 -24.06 1.74 19.59
N GLU A 373 -23.52 2.88 20.03
CA GLU A 373 -22.61 3.68 19.21
C GLU A 373 -21.39 2.86 18.75
N GLU A 374 -20.86 2.01 19.62
CA GLU A 374 -19.72 1.14 19.33
C GLU A 374 -20.05 0.03 18.34
N ILE A 375 -21.24 -0.58 18.43
CA ILE A 375 -21.69 -1.59 17.46
C ILE A 375 -21.97 -0.95 16.09
N ALA A 376 -22.56 0.24 16.09
CA ALA A 376 -22.80 1.01 14.87
C ALA A 376 -21.48 1.33 14.16
N ASP A 377 -20.46 1.79 14.89
CA ASP A 377 -19.12 2.06 14.34
C ASP A 377 -18.51 0.84 13.65
N VAL A 378 -18.59 -0.36 14.25
CA VAL A 378 -18.05 -1.59 13.63
C VAL A 378 -18.81 -1.94 12.35
N LEU A 379 -20.15 -1.94 12.39
CA LEU A 379 -20.97 -2.30 11.23
C LEU A 379 -20.84 -1.26 10.09
N ASP A 380 -20.82 0.02 10.42
CA ASP A 380 -20.66 1.11 9.46
C ASP A 380 -19.26 1.12 8.84
N THR A 381 -18.24 0.63 9.56
CA THR A 381 -16.91 0.38 8.98
C THR A 381 -16.97 -0.66 7.87
N PHE A 382 -17.60 -1.81 8.13
CA PHE A 382 -17.77 -2.83 7.09
C PHE A 382 -18.61 -2.34 5.92
N LYS A 383 -19.60 -1.48 6.18
CA LYS A 383 -20.37 -0.81 5.13
C LYS A 383 -19.51 0.11 4.26
N VAL A 384 -18.61 0.90 4.85
CA VAL A 384 -17.65 1.72 4.09
C VAL A 384 -16.74 0.84 3.22
N ILE A 385 -16.32 -0.31 3.75
CA ILE A 385 -15.50 -1.28 3.00
C ILE A 385 -16.29 -1.87 1.81
N SER A 386 -17.58 -2.18 1.97
CA SER A 386 -18.39 -2.75 0.88
C SER A 386 -18.73 -1.75 -0.22
N GLU A 387 -18.76 -0.45 0.09
CA GLU A 387 -19.08 0.61 -0.87
C GLU A 387 -17.87 1.14 -1.66
N LEU A 388 -16.66 0.96 -1.13
CA LEU A 388 -15.43 1.47 -1.75
C LEU A 388 -14.75 0.41 -2.64
N PRO A 389 -13.97 0.83 -3.66
CA PRO A 389 -13.24 -0.09 -4.51
C PRO A 389 -12.28 -0.99 -3.72
N HIS A 390 -12.27 -2.30 -4.04
CA HIS A 390 -11.49 -3.31 -3.31
C HIS A 390 -9.97 -3.04 -3.30
N ASP A 391 -9.43 -2.37 -4.32
CA ASP A 391 -8.03 -1.97 -4.46
C ASP A 391 -7.64 -0.81 -3.53
N SER A 392 -8.59 -0.21 -2.81
CA SER A 392 -8.31 0.79 -1.77
C SER A 392 -7.89 0.17 -0.43
N PHE A 393 -8.11 -1.13 -0.22
CA PHE A 393 -7.87 -1.78 1.07
C PHE A 393 -6.78 -2.83 1.03
N GLY A 394 -6.14 -3.00 2.19
CA GLY A 394 -5.16 -4.02 2.48
C GLY A 394 -5.76 -5.14 3.34
N ALA A 395 -5.26 -5.28 4.56
CA ALA A 395 -5.68 -6.28 5.53
C ALA A 395 -6.81 -5.75 6.43
N TYR A 396 -7.61 -6.68 6.98
CA TYR A 396 -8.37 -6.45 8.19
C TYR A 396 -7.63 -7.09 9.37
N ILE A 397 -7.03 -6.27 10.22
CA ILE A 397 -6.18 -6.68 11.34
C ILE A 397 -7.03 -6.75 12.61
N ILE A 398 -6.90 -7.83 13.35
CA ILE A 398 -7.59 -8.04 14.63
C ILE A 398 -6.58 -7.88 15.75
N SER A 399 -6.60 -6.73 16.44
CA SER A 399 -5.83 -6.53 17.66
C SER A 399 -6.34 -7.44 18.78
N MET A 400 -5.47 -7.79 19.73
CA MET A 400 -5.81 -8.72 20.83
C MET A 400 -6.44 -10.04 20.34
N ALA A 401 -5.95 -10.59 19.22
CA ALA A 401 -6.43 -11.88 18.74
C ALA A 401 -5.90 -13.01 19.65
N THR A 402 -6.80 -13.92 20.06
CA THR A 402 -6.49 -15.01 21.00
C THR A 402 -6.87 -16.38 20.43
N ALA A 403 -7.93 -16.45 19.64
CA ALA A 403 -8.55 -17.71 19.25
C ALA A 403 -9.01 -17.74 17.77
N PRO A 404 -9.27 -18.93 17.20
CA PRO A 404 -9.83 -19.07 15.86
C PRO A 404 -11.16 -18.34 15.66
N SER A 405 -12.01 -18.28 16.69
CA SER A 405 -13.31 -17.59 16.61
C SER A 405 -13.17 -16.10 16.34
N ASP A 406 -12.08 -15.44 16.77
CA ASP A 406 -11.83 -14.02 16.49
C ASP A 406 -11.72 -13.78 14.97
N VAL A 407 -10.98 -14.64 14.27
CA VAL A 407 -10.80 -14.58 12.82
C VAL A 407 -12.11 -14.89 12.08
N LEU A 408 -12.78 -15.96 12.49
CA LEU A 408 -14.05 -16.39 11.87
C LEU A 408 -15.18 -15.37 12.10
N ALA A 409 -15.18 -14.66 13.23
CA ALA A 409 -16.12 -13.60 13.53
C ALA A 409 -16.03 -12.46 12.50
N VAL A 410 -14.81 -12.02 12.18
CA VAL A 410 -14.60 -10.99 11.16
C VAL A 410 -14.98 -11.50 9.77
N GLU A 411 -14.63 -12.74 9.40
CA GLU A 411 -15.07 -13.33 8.12
C GLU A 411 -16.60 -13.34 7.98
N LEU A 412 -17.32 -13.67 9.06
CA LEU A 412 -18.78 -13.63 9.09
C LEU A 412 -19.31 -12.21 8.94
N LEU A 413 -18.80 -11.26 9.72
CA LEU A 413 -19.23 -9.85 9.65
C LEU A 413 -18.95 -9.21 8.29
N GLN A 414 -17.82 -9.53 7.65
CA GLN A 414 -17.53 -9.06 6.30
C GLN A 414 -18.59 -9.55 5.29
N ARG A 415 -18.99 -10.83 5.39
CA ARG A 415 -20.01 -11.43 4.53
C ARG A 415 -21.38 -10.79 4.77
N GLU A 416 -21.81 -10.68 6.02
CA GLU A 416 -23.13 -10.15 6.37
C GLU A 416 -23.28 -8.66 6.06
N CYS A 417 -22.19 -7.89 6.07
CA CYS A 417 -22.17 -6.49 5.65
C CYS A 417 -22.05 -6.30 4.13
N GLY A 418 -22.14 -7.38 3.33
CA GLY A 418 -22.23 -7.32 1.88
C GLY A 418 -20.90 -7.04 1.16
N ILE A 419 -19.75 -7.31 1.80
CA ILE A 419 -18.46 -7.13 1.14
C ILE A 419 -18.25 -8.24 0.11
N THR A 420 -18.29 -7.87 -1.17
CA THR A 420 -18.16 -8.82 -2.30
C THR A 420 -16.75 -9.39 -2.45
N HIS A 421 -15.73 -8.61 -2.07
CA HIS A 421 -14.32 -8.99 -2.07
C HIS A 421 -13.77 -8.80 -0.66
N PRO A 422 -13.95 -9.78 0.25
CA PRO A 422 -13.63 -9.57 1.64
C PRO A 422 -12.12 -9.45 1.82
N LEU A 423 -11.71 -8.56 2.71
CA LEU A 423 -10.32 -8.31 3.05
C LEU A 423 -9.71 -9.56 3.67
N ARG A 424 -8.40 -9.73 3.50
CA ARG A 424 -7.67 -10.78 4.20
C ARG A 424 -7.67 -10.47 5.69
N VAL A 425 -8.07 -11.43 6.50
CA VAL A 425 -8.13 -11.28 7.96
C VAL A 425 -6.79 -11.68 8.58
N VAL A 426 -6.23 -10.79 9.41
CA VAL A 426 -4.88 -10.91 9.97
C VAL A 426 -4.96 -10.86 11.50
N PRO A 427 -4.79 -11.99 12.20
CA PRO A 427 -4.71 -11.97 13.66
C PRO A 427 -3.40 -11.31 14.10
N LEU A 428 -3.50 -10.37 15.06
CA LEU A 428 -2.35 -9.79 15.76
C LEU A 428 -2.26 -10.40 17.16
N PHE A 429 -1.23 -11.23 17.36
CA PHE A 429 -0.94 -11.85 18.66
C PHE A 429 0.01 -10.96 19.47
N GLU A 430 -0.44 -10.50 20.64
CA GLU A 430 0.24 -9.44 21.40
C GLU A 430 0.75 -9.90 22.76
N LYS A 431 -0.01 -10.66 23.55
CA LYS A 431 0.47 -11.14 24.85
C LYS A 431 1.29 -12.41 24.72
N LEU A 432 2.07 -12.72 25.74
CA LEU A 432 2.93 -13.91 25.74
C LEU A 432 2.12 -15.21 25.57
N ALA A 433 1.00 -15.33 26.28
CA ALA A 433 0.11 -16.49 26.18
C ALA A 433 -0.52 -16.62 24.78
N ASP A 434 -0.86 -15.49 24.15
CA ASP A 434 -1.44 -15.48 22.81
C ASP A 434 -0.40 -15.94 21.77
N LEU A 435 0.86 -15.51 21.92
CA LEU A 435 1.97 -15.99 21.09
C LEU A 435 2.22 -17.48 21.26
N GLU A 436 2.15 -18.00 22.49
CA GLU A 436 2.29 -19.44 22.75
C GLU A 436 1.18 -20.26 22.12
N ASN A 437 -0.05 -19.74 22.10
CA ASN A 437 -1.21 -20.40 21.53
C ASN A 437 -1.37 -20.18 20.01
N ALA A 438 -0.71 -19.17 19.43
CA ALA A 438 -0.85 -18.79 18.03
C ALA A 438 -0.68 -19.96 17.03
N PRO A 439 0.31 -20.86 17.16
CA PRO A 439 0.45 -22.00 16.25
C PRO A 439 -0.75 -22.96 16.30
N ALA A 440 -1.30 -23.22 17.50
CA ALA A 440 -2.47 -24.07 17.67
C ALA A 440 -3.73 -23.43 17.07
N SER A 441 -3.92 -22.12 17.30
CA SER A 441 -5.03 -21.35 16.72
C SER A 441 -4.98 -21.34 15.19
N VAL A 442 -3.80 -21.10 14.59
CA VAL A 442 -3.62 -21.10 13.14
C VAL A 442 -3.77 -22.51 12.55
N ALA A 443 -3.22 -23.54 13.19
CA ALA A 443 -3.42 -24.93 12.77
C ALA A 443 -4.92 -25.31 12.79
N ARG A 444 -5.66 -24.88 13.82
CA ARG A 444 -7.10 -25.08 13.90
C ARG A 444 -7.82 -24.38 12.76
N LEU A 445 -7.52 -23.12 12.47
CA LEU A 445 -8.07 -22.41 11.32
C LEU A 445 -7.79 -23.14 10.00
N PHE A 446 -6.57 -23.61 9.79
CA PHE A 446 -6.23 -24.37 8.58
C PHE A 446 -6.88 -25.76 8.56
N SER A 447 -7.27 -26.35 9.69
CA SER A 447 -8.03 -27.61 9.67
C SER A 447 -9.47 -27.45 9.18
N ILE A 448 -10.00 -26.21 9.13
CA ILE A 448 -11.36 -25.90 8.69
C ILE A 448 -11.39 -25.74 7.16
N GLU A 449 -12.11 -26.62 6.47
CA GLU A 449 -12.21 -26.61 5.01
C GLU A 449 -12.74 -25.28 4.45
N TRP A 450 -13.81 -24.72 5.07
CA TRP A 450 -14.37 -23.44 4.68
C TRP A 450 -13.31 -22.32 4.69
N TYR A 451 -12.51 -22.26 5.76
CA TYR A 451 -11.49 -21.24 5.91
C TYR A 451 -10.32 -21.43 4.92
N ARG A 452 -9.86 -22.67 4.71
CA ARG A 452 -8.84 -22.97 3.69
C ARG A 452 -9.26 -22.53 2.29
N ASN A 453 -10.50 -22.79 1.92
CA ASN A 453 -11.06 -22.38 0.63
C ASN A 453 -11.13 -20.85 0.55
N ARG A 454 -11.51 -20.18 1.65
CA ARG A 454 -11.62 -18.72 1.74
C ARG A 454 -10.27 -18.02 1.54
N ILE A 455 -9.20 -18.50 2.18
CA ILE A 455 -7.87 -17.86 2.15
C ILE A 455 -7.04 -18.19 0.90
N ASN A 456 -7.50 -19.17 0.09
CA ASN A 456 -6.87 -19.58 -1.17
C ASN A 456 -5.33 -19.76 -1.06
N GLY A 457 -4.90 -20.50 -0.04
CA GLY A 457 -3.50 -20.85 0.18
C GLY A 457 -2.59 -19.71 0.64
N LYS A 458 -3.11 -18.57 1.12
CA LYS A 458 -2.30 -17.46 1.67
C LYS A 458 -2.83 -17.02 3.03
N GLN A 459 -1.96 -16.93 4.03
CA GLN A 459 -2.31 -16.38 5.35
C GLN A 459 -1.27 -15.33 5.74
N GLU A 460 -1.74 -14.23 6.29
CA GLU A 460 -0.87 -13.24 6.94
C GLU A 460 -1.13 -13.24 8.44
N VAL A 461 -0.07 -13.17 9.25
CA VAL A 461 -0.14 -13.13 10.71
C VAL A 461 0.70 -11.94 11.18
N MET A 462 0.14 -11.11 12.04
CA MET A 462 0.84 -9.96 12.58
C MET A 462 1.42 -10.27 13.96
N ILE A 463 2.63 -9.77 14.22
CA ILE A 463 3.32 -9.92 15.50
C ILE A 463 3.69 -8.57 16.13
N GLY A 464 3.30 -8.37 17.39
CA GLY A 464 3.45 -7.11 18.12
C GLY A 464 4.65 -7.05 19.06
N TYR A 465 5.81 -6.58 18.61
CA TYR A 465 7.02 -6.50 19.45
C TYR A 465 6.88 -5.60 20.68
N SER A 466 6.27 -4.42 20.51
CA SER A 466 6.15 -3.44 21.59
C SER A 466 5.19 -3.91 22.68
N ASP A 467 4.08 -4.52 22.27
CA ASP A 467 3.00 -4.91 23.16
C ASP A 467 3.35 -6.18 23.93
N SER A 468 3.94 -7.19 23.28
CA SER A 468 4.53 -8.34 23.99
C SER A 468 5.65 -7.93 24.95
N GLY A 469 6.43 -6.90 24.57
CA GLY A 469 7.49 -6.36 25.41
C GLY A 469 6.98 -5.65 26.68
N LYS A 470 5.78 -5.03 26.62
CA LYS A 470 5.13 -4.44 27.80
C LYS A 470 4.55 -5.52 28.73
N ASP A 471 4.06 -6.62 28.16
CA ASP A 471 3.44 -7.73 28.89
C ASP A 471 4.47 -8.55 29.70
N ALA A 472 5.50 -9.09 29.03
CA ALA A 472 6.42 -10.07 29.62
C ALA A 472 7.89 -9.63 29.65
N GLY A 473 8.18 -8.39 29.30
CA GLY A 473 9.54 -7.87 29.14
C GLY A 473 10.17 -8.23 27.79
N ARG A 474 11.09 -7.38 27.32
CA ARG A 474 11.60 -7.44 25.94
C ARG A 474 12.35 -8.72 25.58
N LEU A 475 13.08 -9.32 26.52
CA LEU A 475 13.85 -10.56 26.26
C LEU A 475 12.92 -11.75 26.05
N SER A 476 11.98 -11.95 26.98
CA SER A 476 10.98 -13.03 26.92
C SER A 476 10.12 -12.90 25.66
N ALA A 477 9.64 -11.69 25.36
CA ALA A 477 8.89 -11.40 24.15
C ALA A 477 9.66 -11.73 22.87
N ALA A 478 10.93 -11.30 22.76
CA ALA A 478 11.75 -11.56 21.57
C ALA A 478 11.98 -13.06 21.35
N TRP A 479 12.25 -13.81 22.43
CA TRP A 479 12.44 -15.26 22.33
C TRP A 479 11.14 -15.99 21.97
N GLN A 480 10.03 -15.60 22.59
CA GLN A 480 8.73 -16.21 22.28
C GLN A 480 8.30 -15.90 20.84
N LEU A 481 8.53 -14.69 20.34
CA LEU A 481 8.28 -14.31 18.95
C LEU A 481 9.10 -15.15 17.96
N TYR A 482 10.36 -15.43 18.28
CA TYR A 482 11.20 -16.29 17.45
C TYR A 482 10.63 -17.72 17.36
N LYS A 483 10.34 -18.35 18.51
CA LYS A 483 9.74 -19.69 18.56
C LYS A 483 8.37 -19.75 17.87
N THR A 484 7.53 -18.73 18.07
CA THR A 484 6.19 -18.66 17.49
C THR A 484 6.26 -18.64 15.96
N GLN A 485 7.19 -17.85 15.39
CA GLN A 485 7.42 -17.81 13.95
C GLN A 485 7.90 -19.16 13.41
N GLU A 486 8.86 -19.83 14.07
CA GLU A 486 9.31 -21.17 13.66
C GLU A 486 8.16 -22.18 13.61
N GLU A 487 7.29 -22.20 14.63
CA GLU A 487 6.15 -23.12 14.67
C GLU A 487 5.07 -22.75 13.64
N LEU A 488 4.78 -21.46 13.43
CA LEU A 488 3.84 -21.02 12.39
C LEU A 488 4.33 -21.40 10.99
N VAL A 489 5.63 -21.31 10.70
CA VAL A 489 6.22 -21.76 9.43
C VAL A 489 6.01 -23.26 9.23
N LYS A 490 6.21 -24.07 10.27
CA LYS A 490 5.96 -25.53 10.21
C LYS A 490 4.48 -25.83 9.92
N VAL A 491 3.57 -25.20 10.65
CA VAL A 491 2.12 -25.34 10.45
C VAL A 491 1.72 -24.93 9.03
N ALA A 492 2.21 -23.78 8.55
CA ALA A 492 1.89 -23.31 7.20
C ALA A 492 2.38 -24.29 6.11
N LYS A 493 3.58 -24.85 6.26
CA LYS A 493 4.12 -25.87 5.35
C LYS A 493 3.29 -27.17 5.36
N GLU A 494 2.89 -27.64 6.55
CA GLU A 494 2.05 -28.85 6.68
C GLU A 494 0.73 -28.73 5.91
N TYR A 495 0.11 -27.55 5.94
CA TYR A 495 -1.16 -27.29 5.25
C TYR A 495 -1.00 -26.74 3.83
N GLY A 496 0.22 -26.52 3.34
CA GLY A 496 0.50 -25.95 2.01
C GLY A 496 0.05 -24.51 1.84
N VAL A 497 0.13 -23.71 2.92
CA VAL A 497 -0.26 -22.29 2.94
C VAL A 497 0.98 -21.41 2.88
N LYS A 498 0.97 -20.39 2.01
CA LYS A 498 2.00 -19.34 1.99
C LYS A 498 1.75 -18.38 3.16
N LEU A 499 2.61 -18.45 4.17
CA LEU A 499 2.58 -17.55 5.32
C LEU A 499 3.29 -16.23 5.00
N THR A 500 2.75 -15.12 5.48
CA THR A 500 3.41 -13.81 5.49
C THR A 500 3.39 -13.27 6.92
N MET A 501 4.57 -12.92 7.44
CA MET A 501 4.69 -12.31 8.75
C MET A 501 4.61 -10.78 8.61
N PHE A 502 3.59 -10.18 9.23
CA PHE A 502 3.49 -8.74 9.35
C PHE A 502 4.16 -8.29 10.66
N HIS A 503 5.34 -7.70 10.54
CA HIS A 503 6.12 -7.18 11.65
C HIS A 503 5.57 -5.83 12.15
N GLY A 504 5.02 -5.82 13.36
CA GLY A 504 4.57 -4.59 14.02
C GLY A 504 5.69 -3.68 14.52
N ARG A 505 5.30 -2.55 15.11
CA ARG A 505 6.24 -1.53 15.62
C ARG A 505 7.14 -2.01 16.75
N GLY A 506 8.36 -1.45 16.82
CA GLY A 506 9.30 -1.62 17.94
C GLY A 506 10.25 -2.82 17.85
N GLY A 507 10.09 -3.65 16.81
CA GLY A 507 11.02 -4.72 16.46
C GLY A 507 12.37 -4.20 15.94
N THR A 508 13.36 -5.09 15.84
CA THR A 508 14.68 -4.77 15.25
C THR A 508 14.58 -4.43 13.76
N VAL A 509 13.62 -5.03 13.05
CA VAL A 509 13.30 -4.74 11.64
C VAL A 509 12.79 -3.31 11.42
N GLY A 510 12.21 -2.67 12.44
CA GLY A 510 11.71 -1.30 12.36
C GLY A 510 12.76 -0.22 12.61
N ARG A 511 14.05 -0.57 12.74
CA ARG A 511 15.11 0.39 13.09
C ARG A 511 15.48 1.35 11.95
N GLY A 512 15.13 1.02 10.71
CA GLY A 512 15.57 1.75 9.52
C GLY A 512 17.09 1.70 9.31
N GLY A 513 17.55 2.17 8.16
CA GLY A 513 18.97 2.18 7.78
C GLY A 513 19.65 0.80 7.86
N GLY A 514 20.98 0.81 8.00
CA GLY A 514 21.80 -0.41 7.96
C GLY A 514 21.42 -1.54 8.93
N PRO A 515 21.02 -1.28 10.20
CA PRO A 515 20.69 -2.36 11.13
C PRO A 515 19.49 -3.23 10.70
N THR A 516 18.61 -2.71 9.86
CA THR A 516 17.43 -3.44 9.36
C THR A 516 17.83 -4.62 8.48
N HIS A 517 18.90 -4.47 7.68
CA HIS A 517 19.41 -5.54 6.81
C HIS A 517 19.71 -6.80 7.63
N LEU A 518 20.53 -6.68 8.68
CA LEU A 518 20.87 -7.83 9.53
C LEU A 518 19.67 -8.37 10.30
N ALA A 519 18.73 -7.51 10.70
CA ALA A 519 17.53 -7.93 11.41
C ALA A 519 16.57 -8.76 10.56
N ILE A 520 16.51 -8.51 9.25
CA ILE A 520 15.77 -9.36 8.29
C ILE A 520 16.50 -10.69 8.11
N LEU A 521 17.83 -10.69 7.96
CA LEU A 521 18.62 -11.92 7.84
C LEU A 521 18.61 -12.80 9.10
N SER A 522 18.28 -12.25 10.27
CA SER A 522 18.20 -12.98 11.54
C SER A 522 16.82 -13.54 11.83
N GLN A 523 15.84 -13.40 10.94
CA GLN A 523 14.55 -14.06 11.12
C GLN A 523 14.72 -15.59 11.08
N PRO A 524 13.78 -16.34 11.67
CA PRO A 524 13.75 -17.80 11.50
C PRO A 524 13.83 -18.22 10.03
N PRO A 525 14.39 -19.40 9.73
CA PRO A 525 14.43 -19.91 8.37
C PRO A 525 13.05 -20.17 7.75
N ASP A 526 12.98 -19.95 6.43
CA ASP A 526 11.78 -20.06 5.57
C ASP A 526 10.66 -19.07 5.92
#